data_AF-A0AA38GCG6-F1
#
_entry.id   AF-A0AA38GCG6-F1
#
_cell.length_a   1.000
_cell.length_b   1.000
_cell.length_c   1.000
_cell.angle_alpha   90.00
_cell.angle_beta   90.00
_cell.angle_gamma   90.00
#
_symmetry.space_group_name_H-M   'P 1'
#
loop_
_entity.id
_entity.type
_entity.pdbx_description
1 polymer ?
#
loop_
_entity_poly.entity_id
_entity_poly.type
_entity_poly.pdbx_seq_one_letter_code
_entity_poly.pdbx_strand_id
1 'polypeptide(L)'
;MHPVLMLVGLILLNGEAMLVYKTAPGTKNYKKVLHLVLQAFALALGVTGIWTAYKFRNGKGISGFYSLHSWLGLACILLFGIQWLAGLASFWYPRGGRIRRHTLLPWHAFLGLYIYGLAVAAAETGFLERLTFLQASRTIARDSLETLV
;
A
#
# COMPACT_ATOMS: atom_id res chain seq x y z
N MET A 1 -8.91 1.31 -13.00
CA MET A 1 -9.14 1.32 -11.54
C MET A 1 -7.86 1.14 -10.74
N HIS A 2 -6.96 0.22 -11.12
CA HIS A 2 -5.70 -0.03 -10.41
C HIS A 2 -5.00 1.21 -9.81
N PRO A 3 -4.55 2.21 -10.58
CA PRO A 3 -3.79 3.33 -10.01
C PRO A 3 -4.56 4.14 -8.96
N VAL A 4 -5.87 4.36 -9.17
CA VAL A 4 -6.73 5.08 -8.22
C VAL A 4 -6.87 4.29 -6.91
N LEU A 5 -7.10 2.98 -6.99
CA LEU A 5 -7.24 2.14 -5.80
C LEU A 5 -5.94 2.04 -5.01
N MET A 6 -4.79 1.95 -5.70
CA MET A 6 -3.48 1.89 -5.06
C MET A 6 -3.12 3.22 -4.38
N LEU A 7 -3.39 4.35 -5.04
CA LEU A 7 -3.15 5.68 -4.47
C LEU A 7 -4.02 5.93 -3.23
N VAL A 8 -5.33 5.73 -3.35
CA VAL A 8 -6.26 5.95 -2.23
C VAL A 8 -5.99 4.98 -1.09
N GLY A 9 -5.74 3.70 -1.38
CA GLY A 9 -5.50 2.67 -0.37
C GLY A 9 -4.12 2.76 0.26
N LEU A 10 -3.06 2.48 -0.51
CA LEU A 10 -1.71 2.25 0.03
C LEU A 10 -0.92 3.53 0.30
N ILE A 11 -1.33 4.67 -0.26
CA ILE A 11 -0.67 5.96 -0.04
C ILE A 11 -1.49 6.83 0.93
N LEU A 12 -2.71 7.19 0.55
CA LEU A 12 -3.50 8.15 1.35
C LEU A 12 -4.02 7.52 2.65
N LEU A 13 -4.85 6.47 2.55
CA LEU A 13 -5.44 5.83 3.74
C LEU A 13 -4.38 5.21 4.66
N ASN A 14 -3.36 4.56 4.09
CA ASN A 14 -2.24 4.02 4.87
C ASN A 14 -1.48 5.12 5.62
N GLY A 15 -1.15 6.23 4.95
CA GLY A 15 -0.47 7.37 5.57
C GLY A 15 -1.27 7.96 6.73
N GLU A 16 -2.56 8.21 6.51
CA GLU A 16 -3.47 8.68 7.56
C GLU A 16 -3.58 7.70 8.73
N ALA A 17 -3.68 6.40 8.44
CA ALA A 17 -3.75 5.37 9.47
C ALA A 17 -2.48 5.31 10.32
N MET A 18 -1.29 5.50 9.73
CA MET A 18 -0.03 5.58 10.46
C MET A 18 0.04 6.80 11.38
N LEU A 19 -0.54 7.93 10.97
CA LEU A 19 -0.53 9.19 11.73
C LEU A 19 -1.63 9.29 12.77
N VAL A 20 -2.64 8.40 12.75
CA VAL A 20 -3.84 8.49 13.60
C VAL A 20 -3.56 8.63 15.10
N TYR A 21 -2.44 8.07 15.59
CA TYR A 21 -2.07 8.21 17.00
C TYR A 21 -1.72 9.65 17.39
N LYS A 22 -1.24 10.44 16.41
CA LYS A 22 -0.88 11.85 16.55
C LYS A 22 -2.01 12.79 16.13
N THR A 23 -2.79 12.43 15.10
CA THR A 23 -3.78 13.33 14.49
C THR A 23 -5.18 13.21 15.08
N ALA A 24 -5.63 12.00 15.45
CA ALA A 24 -6.98 11.82 15.98
C ALA A 24 -7.08 12.21 17.46
N PRO A 25 -8.18 12.85 17.90
CA PRO A 25 -8.48 13.04 19.33
C PRO A 25 -8.95 11.72 19.98
N GLY A 26 -9.01 11.70 21.31
CA GLY A 26 -9.60 10.59 22.08
C GLY A 26 -8.60 9.59 22.68
N THR A 27 -9.13 8.48 23.18
CA THR A 27 -8.36 7.52 23.99
C THR A 27 -7.40 6.68 23.15
N LYS A 28 -6.39 6.08 23.80
CA LYS A 28 -5.45 5.15 23.15
C LYS A 28 -6.15 3.96 22.49
N ASN A 29 -7.21 3.44 23.09
CA ASN A 29 -7.98 2.33 22.53
C ASN A 29 -8.75 2.76 21.28
N TYR A 30 -9.34 3.96 21.28
CA TYR A 30 -10.01 4.52 20.11
C TYR A 30 -9.04 4.70 18.93
N LYS A 31 -7.90 5.36 19.15
CA LYS A 31 -6.85 5.55 18.12
C LYS A 31 -6.36 4.22 17.56
N LYS A 32 -6.27 3.20 18.40
CA LYS A 32 -5.86 1.86 18.00
C LYS A 32 -6.88 1.14 17.12
N VAL A 33 -8.18 1.28 17.43
CA VAL A 33 -9.26 0.78 16.57
C VAL A 33 -9.19 1.47 15.21
N LEU A 34 -9.09 2.80 15.20
CA LEU A 34 -8.98 3.57 13.96
C LEU A 34 -7.78 3.11 13.12
N HIS A 35 -6.59 3.00 13.73
CA HIS A 35 -5.40 2.51 13.04
C HIS A 35 -5.66 1.14 12.40
N LEU A 36 -6.21 0.19 13.17
CA LEU A 36 -6.46 -1.17 12.70
C LEU A 36 -7.45 -1.20 11.52
N VAL A 37 -8.56 -0.47 11.66
CA VAL A 37 -9.66 -0.44 10.67
C VAL A 37 -9.23 0.28 9.40
N LEU A 38 -8.58 1.44 9.51
CA LEU A 38 -8.09 2.17 8.34
C LEU A 38 -7.03 1.36 7.58
N GLN A 39 -6.12 0.68 8.29
CA GLN A 39 -5.16 -0.22 7.62
C GLN A 39 -5.83 -1.43 6.97
N ALA A 40 -6.93 -1.94 7.54
CA ALA A 40 -7.68 -3.02 6.91
C ALA A 40 -8.35 -2.56 5.59
N PHE A 41 -8.93 -1.36 5.58
CA PHE A 41 -9.47 -0.76 4.37
C PHE A 41 -8.38 -0.49 3.32
N ALA A 42 -7.24 0.05 3.73
CA ALA A 42 -6.08 0.26 2.86
C ALA A 42 -5.63 -1.05 2.20
N LEU A 43 -5.52 -2.14 2.98
CA LEU A 43 -5.17 -3.47 2.48
C LEU A 43 -6.23 -4.01 1.50
N ALA A 44 -7.52 -3.88 1.82
CA ALA A 44 -8.61 -4.33 0.95
C ALA A 44 -8.61 -3.60 -0.41
N LEU A 45 -8.39 -2.28 -0.39
CA LEU A 45 -8.24 -1.48 -1.61
C LEU A 45 -6.99 -1.88 -2.39
N GLY A 46 -5.87 -2.13 -1.73
CA GLY A 46 -4.64 -2.62 -2.36
C GLY A 46 -4.81 -3.96 -3.05
N VAL A 47 -5.42 -4.94 -2.38
CA VAL A 47 -5.74 -6.27 -2.96
C VAL A 47 -6.68 -6.13 -4.15
N THR A 48 -7.73 -5.32 -4.02
CA THR A 48 -8.66 -5.05 -5.13
C THR A 48 -7.95 -4.35 -6.29
N GLY A 49 -7.07 -3.39 -6.00
CA GLY A 49 -6.22 -2.71 -6.98
C GLY A 49 -5.40 -3.68 -7.81
N ILE A 50 -4.67 -4.59 -7.15
CA ILE A 50 -3.88 -5.64 -7.82
C ILE A 50 -4.78 -6.58 -8.63
N TRP A 51 -5.93 -7.00 -8.07
CA TRP A 51 -6.90 -7.84 -8.79
C TRP A 51 -7.38 -7.17 -10.08
N THR A 52 -7.68 -5.86 -10.06
CA THR A 52 -8.09 -5.15 -11.30
C THR A 52 -6.98 -5.09 -12.35
N ALA A 53 -5.71 -4.95 -11.94
CA ALA A 53 -4.57 -4.99 -12.86
C ALA A 53 -4.37 -6.38 -13.46
N TYR A 54 -4.49 -7.42 -12.63
CA TYR A 54 -4.41 -8.80 -13.06
C TYR A 54 -5.52 -9.14 -14.07
N LYS A 55 -6.78 -8.80 -13.76
CA LYS A 55 -7.92 -9.00 -14.65
C LYS A 55 -7.73 -8.29 -16.00
N PHE A 56 -7.22 -7.07 -16.00
CA PHE A 56 -6.93 -6.32 -17.22
C PHE A 56 -5.86 -7.00 -18.10
N ARG A 57 -4.76 -7.47 -17.49
CA ARG A 57 -3.67 -8.14 -18.22
C ARG A 57 -4.10 -9.47 -18.80
N ASN A 58 -4.81 -10.28 -18.01
CA ASN A 58 -5.36 -11.55 -18.47
C ASN A 58 -6.33 -11.36 -19.64
N GLY A 59 -7.22 -10.36 -19.56
CA GLY A 59 -8.14 -10.04 -20.66
C GLY A 59 -7.45 -9.59 -21.95
N LYS A 60 -6.17 -9.18 -21.87
CA LYS A 60 -5.35 -8.77 -23.02
C LYS A 60 -4.26 -9.79 -23.40
N GLY A 61 -4.18 -10.94 -22.73
CA GLY A 61 -3.11 -11.93 -22.95
C GLY A 61 -1.71 -11.43 -22.64
N ILE A 62 -1.56 -10.38 -21.81
CA ILE A 62 -0.26 -9.80 -21.46
C ILE A 62 0.36 -10.63 -20.33
N SER A 63 1.60 -11.10 -20.52
CA SER A 63 2.33 -11.85 -19.49
C SER A 63 2.44 -11.05 -18.19
N GLY A 64 2.34 -11.74 -17.05
CA GLY A 64 2.42 -11.19 -15.70
C GLY A 64 3.84 -10.81 -15.26
N PHE A 65 3.96 -10.02 -14.18
CA PHE A 65 5.16 -9.90 -13.31
C PHE A 65 6.55 -9.70 -13.94
N TYR A 66 6.66 -9.03 -15.09
CA TYR A 66 7.96 -8.73 -15.71
C TYR A 66 8.59 -7.39 -15.27
N SER A 67 7.80 -6.44 -14.76
CA SER A 67 8.28 -5.08 -14.47
C SER A 67 8.71 -4.91 -13.02
N LEU A 68 9.71 -4.06 -12.77
CA LEU A 68 10.14 -3.72 -11.41
C LEU A 68 8.97 -3.25 -10.54
N HIS A 69 8.08 -2.42 -11.09
CA HIS A 69 6.84 -1.98 -10.45
C HIS A 69 6.02 -3.18 -9.94
N SER A 70 5.82 -4.20 -10.77
CA SER A 70 5.03 -5.38 -10.37
C SER A 70 5.68 -6.22 -9.27
N TRP A 71 7.02 -6.28 -9.21
CA TRP A 71 7.75 -6.94 -8.13
C TRP A 71 7.67 -6.15 -6.81
N LEU A 72 7.88 -4.83 -6.88
CA LEU A 72 7.76 -3.94 -5.72
C LEU A 72 6.32 -3.95 -5.17
N GLY A 73 5.31 -3.89 -6.05
CA GLY A 73 3.90 -3.94 -5.67
C GLY A 73 3.51 -5.26 -4.99
N LEU A 74 4.00 -6.40 -5.50
CA LEU A 74 3.77 -7.71 -4.88
C LEU A 74 4.45 -7.82 -3.52
N ALA A 75 5.71 -7.41 -3.41
CA ALA A 75 6.42 -7.39 -2.13
C ALA A 75 5.70 -6.47 -1.12
N CYS A 76 5.25 -5.30 -1.57
CA CYS A 76 4.51 -4.35 -0.74
C CYS A 76 3.23 -4.96 -0.17
N ILE A 77 2.37 -5.55 -1.00
CA ILE A 77 1.07 -6.07 -0.51
C ILE A 77 1.25 -7.26 0.43
N LEU A 78 2.25 -8.13 0.17
CA LEU A 78 2.55 -9.28 1.03
C LEU A 78 3.07 -8.81 2.39
N LEU A 79 4.06 -7.90 2.40
CA LEU A 79 4.59 -7.34 3.64
C LEU A 79 3.51 -6.58 4.42
N PHE A 80 2.65 -5.82 3.73
CA PHE A 80 1.52 -5.14 4.36
C PHE A 80 0.57 -6.13 5.04
N GLY A 81 0.18 -7.22 4.35
CA GLY A 81 -0.68 -8.25 4.92
C GLY A 81 -0.05 -8.90 6.17
N ILE A 82 1.23 -9.25 6.10
CA ILE A 82 1.98 -9.81 7.24
C ILE A 82 2.01 -8.80 8.41
N GLN A 83 2.33 -7.54 8.12
CA GLN A 83 2.39 -6.47 9.10
C GLN A 83 1.04 -6.23 9.79
N TRP A 84 -0.06 -6.25 9.04
CA TRP A 84 -1.41 -6.10 9.58
C TRP A 84 -1.80 -7.28 10.48
N LEU A 85 -1.57 -8.52 10.02
CA LEU A 85 -1.84 -9.74 10.80
C LEU A 85 -0.98 -9.81 12.07
N ALA A 86 0.31 -9.50 11.97
CA ALA A 86 1.22 -9.45 13.11
C ALA A 86 0.80 -8.38 14.12
N GLY A 87 0.35 -7.21 13.62
CA GLY A 87 -0.20 -6.13 14.44
C GLY A 87 -1.48 -6.55 15.17
N LEU A 88 -2.39 -7.22 14.47
CA LEU A 88 -3.63 -7.77 15.03
C LEU A 88 -3.32 -8.78 16.16
N ALA A 89 -2.47 -9.78 15.90
CA ALA A 89 -2.11 -10.83 16.85
C ALA A 89 -1.31 -10.31 18.07
N SER A 90 -0.48 -9.28 17.86
CA SER A 90 0.38 -8.74 18.92
C SER A 90 -0.32 -7.72 19.79
N PHE A 91 -1.08 -6.81 19.17
CA PHE A 91 -1.65 -5.67 19.87
C PHE A 91 -3.15 -5.81 20.12
N TRP A 92 -3.94 -6.44 19.26
CA TRP A 92 -5.41 -6.51 19.40
C TRP A 92 -5.89 -7.77 20.12
N TYR A 93 -5.86 -8.93 19.46
CA TYR A 93 -6.37 -10.22 19.95
C TYR A 93 -5.52 -11.36 19.38
N PRO A 94 -5.06 -12.36 20.16
CA PRO A 94 -5.36 -12.69 21.57
C PRO A 94 -4.59 -11.87 22.62
N ARG A 95 -4.14 -10.65 22.26
CA ARG A 95 -3.45 -9.68 23.13
C ARG A 95 -2.19 -10.28 23.76
N GLY A 96 -1.08 -10.18 23.04
CA GLY A 96 0.20 -10.73 23.50
C GLY A 96 0.61 -10.28 24.90
N GLY A 97 1.43 -11.12 25.55
CA GLY A 97 2.07 -10.78 26.82
C GLY A 97 2.74 -9.40 26.77
N ARG A 98 2.84 -8.73 27.92
CA ARG A 98 3.38 -7.36 28.02
C ARG A 98 4.78 -7.23 27.41
N ILE A 99 5.61 -8.25 27.60
CA ILE A 99 6.97 -8.36 27.04
C ILE A 99 6.93 -8.41 25.50
N ARG A 100 6.13 -9.32 24.91
CA ARG A 100 5.99 -9.44 23.45
C ARG A 100 5.60 -8.11 22.80
N ARG A 101 4.66 -7.38 23.40
CA ARG A 101 4.23 -6.07 22.88
C ARG A 101 5.33 -5.02 22.94
N HIS A 102 6.13 -5.00 24.00
CA HIS A 102 7.22 -4.05 24.15
C HIS A 102 8.35 -4.32 23.14
N THR A 103 8.70 -5.61 22.94
CA THR A 103 9.74 -6.01 21.99
C THR A 103 9.33 -5.81 20.54
N LEU A 104 8.06 -6.09 20.18
CA LEU A 104 7.60 -6.00 18.79
C LEU A 104 7.21 -4.59 18.34
N LEU A 105 6.95 -3.66 19.26
CA LEU A 105 6.57 -2.30 18.91
C LEU A 105 7.58 -1.56 18.02
N PRO A 106 8.90 -1.53 18.32
CA PRO A 106 9.87 -0.86 17.46
C PRO A 106 9.95 -1.51 16.07
N TRP A 107 9.88 -2.84 15.99
CA TRP A 107 9.86 -3.57 14.72
C TRP A 107 8.60 -3.28 13.91
N HIS A 108 7.44 -3.22 14.56
CA HIS A 108 6.19 -2.86 13.92
C HIS A 108 6.24 -1.43 13.36
N ALA A 109 6.78 -0.47 14.11
CA ALA A 109 6.93 0.90 13.62
C ALA A 109 7.90 1.00 12.42
N PHE A 110 9.07 0.35 12.53
CA PHE A 110 10.07 0.32 11.46
C PHE A 110 9.53 -0.32 10.18
N LEU A 111 8.97 -1.53 10.28
CA LEU A 111 8.41 -2.24 9.13
C LEU A 111 7.23 -1.48 8.51
N GLY A 112 6.39 -0.83 9.33
CA GLY A 112 5.31 0.02 8.83
C GLY A 112 5.82 1.17 7.96
N LEU A 113 6.87 1.87 8.40
CA LEU A 113 7.50 2.94 7.62
C LEU A 113 8.20 2.40 6.36
N TYR A 114 8.89 1.28 6.47
CA TYR A 114 9.54 0.61 5.34
C TYR A 114 8.52 0.23 4.25
N ILE A 115 7.39 -0.37 4.64
CA ILE A 115 6.30 -0.73 3.72
C ILE A 115 5.71 0.52 3.07
N TYR A 116 5.56 1.62 3.81
CA TYR A 116 5.10 2.88 3.24
C TYR A 116 6.06 3.43 2.19
N GLY A 117 7.37 3.43 2.47
CA GLY A 117 8.39 3.81 1.48
C GLY A 117 8.37 2.91 0.24
N LEU A 118 8.18 1.60 0.43
CA LEU A 118 8.03 0.65 -0.67
C LEU A 118 6.77 0.93 -1.51
N ALA A 119 5.66 1.32 -0.87
CA ALA A 119 4.43 1.70 -1.56
C ALA A 119 4.63 2.97 -2.41
N VAL A 120 5.36 3.97 -1.90
CA VAL A 120 5.72 5.18 -2.65
C VAL A 120 6.59 4.83 -3.86
N ALA A 121 7.65 4.04 -3.68
CA ALA A 121 8.51 3.59 -4.78
C ALA A 121 7.73 2.77 -5.84
N ALA A 122 6.80 1.90 -5.39
CA ALA A 122 5.92 1.17 -6.29
C ALA A 122 4.97 2.11 -7.06
N ALA A 123 4.45 3.16 -6.43
CA ALA A 123 3.61 4.15 -7.10
C ALA A 123 4.39 4.92 -8.16
N GLU A 124 5.57 5.46 -7.81
CA GLU A 124 6.44 6.20 -8.73
C GLU A 124 6.84 5.35 -9.95
N THR A 125 7.33 4.13 -9.71
CA THR A 125 7.68 3.21 -10.81
C THR A 125 6.46 2.81 -11.65
N GLY A 126 5.27 2.73 -11.07
CA GLY A 126 4.03 2.46 -11.79
C GLY A 126 3.56 3.61 -12.68
N PHE A 127 3.66 4.86 -12.19
CA PHE A 127 3.40 6.04 -12.99
C PHE A 127 4.38 6.15 -14.15
N LEU A 128 5.68 5.97 -13.89
CA LEU A 128 6.72 6.00 -14.90
C LEU A 128 6.51 4.93 -15.98
N GLU A 129 6.19 3.70 -15.58
CA GLU A 129 5.86 2.60 -16.50
C GLU A 129 4.67 2.97 -17.39
N ARG A 130 3.60 3.53 -16.80
CA ARG A 130 2.39 3.91 -17.55
C ARG A 130 2.65 5.04 -18.53
N LEU A 131 3.36 6.10 -18.13
CA LEU A 131 3.74 7.22 -18.99
C LEU A 131 4.59 6.74 -20.16
N THR A 132 5.59 5.90 -19.88
CA THR A 132 6.48 5.34 -20.91
C THR A 132 5.69 4.54 -21.95
N PHE A 133 4.72 3.72 -21.53
CA PHE A 133 3.88 2.99 -22.46
C PHE A 133 2.99 3.90 -23.33
N LEU A 134 2.39 4.94 -22.74
CA LEU A 134 1.53 5.86 -23.49
C LEU A 134 2.31 6.69 -24.53
N GLN A 135 3.54 7.08 -24.19
CA GLN A 135 4.45 7.73 -25.13
C GLN A 135 4.92 6.77 -26.23
N ALA A 136 5.29 5.54 -25.87
CA ALA A 136 5.73 4.53 -26.83
C ALA A 136 4.61 4.13 -27.82
N SER A 137 3.36 4.08 -27.36
CA SER A 137 2.18 3.82 -28.22
C SER A 137 1.72 5.05 -29.00
N ARG A 138 2.45 6.18 -28.96
CA ARG A 138 2.08 7.47 -29.56
C ARG A 138 0.68 7.96 -29.17
N THR A 139 0.22 7.54 -27.99
CA THR A 139 -1.07 7.99 -27.44
C THR A 139 -0.93 9.38 -26.84
N ILE A 140 0.25 9.71 -26.32
CA ILE A 140 0.58 11.01 -25.73
C ILE A 140 1.94 11.49 -26.27
N ALA A 141 2.09 12.78 -26.55
CA ALA A 141 3.36 13.38 -26.95
C ALA A 141 4.30 13.55 -25.73
N ARG A 142 5.63 13.46 -25.94
CA ARG A 142 6.60 13.62 -24.84
C ARG A 142 6.49 14.97 -24.12
N ASP A 143 6.08 16.01 -24.83
CA ASP A 143 6.00 17.39 -24.32
C ASP A 143 4.56 17.81 -23.97
N SER A 144 3.63 16.86 -23.83
CA SER A 144 2.25 17.16 -23.48
C SER A 144 2.11 17.59 -22.02
N LEU A 145 1.07 18.35 -21.68
CA LEU A 145 0.75 18.69 -20.28
C LEU A 145 0.56 17.45 -19.38
N GLU A 146 0.18 16.31 -19.94
CA GLU A 146 0.01 15.05 -19.19
C GLU A 146 1.34 14.38 -18.79
N THR A 147 2.50 14.88 -19.24
CA THR A 147 3.83 14.37 -18.83
C THR A 147 4.49 15.21 -17.74
N LEU A 148 3.87 16.35 -17.35
CA LEU A 148 4.37 17.28 -16.33
C LEU A 148 3.80 17.02 -14.92
N VAL A 149 2.97 15.98 -14.75
CA VAL A 149 2.29 15.59 -13.50
C VAL A 149 2.74 14.19 -13.09
#